data_AF-A0A1Q5R5W4-F1
#
_entry.id   AF-A0A1Q5R5W4-F1
#
_cell.length_a   1.000
_cell.length_b   1.000
_cell.length_c   1.000
_cell.angle_alpha   90.00
_cell.angle_beta   90.00
_cell.angle_gamma   90.00
#
_symmetry.space_group_name_H-M   'P 1'
#
loop_
_entity.id
_entity.type
_entity.pdbx_description
1 polymer ?
#
loop_
_entity_poly.entity_id
_entity_poly.type
_entity_poly.pdbx_seq_one_letter_code
_entity_poly.pdbx_strand_id
1 'polypeptide(L)'
;MLAFTLRRLLQAIGVMLAVGVIAFAMFRFAGDPVNQMVSIDTSAAQRAEIRHSLGLDDPVLVQFGRYFINALQFKFGVSYQFRLPVSSLLAERLPATLELAICATLLAMVAGILMGVYSALRRDTILARLFQAISLIGISLPTFLIGILLIYLFAVTLGWLPSFGRGEVVKLGWWSTGLLTVSGWKAIIMPAITLGLFQMTLIMRLVRAEMLEVLRTDYIRFARARGLTTRAIHFGHALKNTLVPVITVAGLQFGSVIAFSIITETVFQWPGMGLLFVQAVQNVDIPIMAAYLLMVSLIFVTINLVVDILYTVVDPRLRSTVSRAT
;
A
#
# COMPACT_ATOMS: atom_id res chain seq x y z
N MET A 1 0.52 3.00 -28.38
CA MET A 1 0.52 3.67 -27.06
C MET A 1 -0.84 4.25 -26.72
N LEU A 2 -1.41 5.17 -27.51
CA LEU A 2 -2.72 5.77 -27.20
C LEU A 2 -3.86 4.74 -27.07
N ALA A 3 -3.99 3.79 -28.00
CA ALA A 3 -4.99 2.71 -27.91
C ALA A 3 -4.78 1.79 -26.68
N PHE A 4 -3.53 1.53 -26.30
CA PHE A 4 -3.18 0.76 -25.11
C PHE A 4 -3.59 1.51 -23.84
N THR A 5 -3.21 2.78 -23.72
CA THR A 5 -3.58 3.65 -22.59
C THR A 5 -5.08 3.80 -22.48
N LEU A 6 -5.80 4.00 -23.59
CA LEU A 6 -7.26 4.12 -23.59
C LEU A 6 -7.95 2.83 -23.14
N ARG A 7 -7.50 1.66 -23.63
CA ARG A 7 -8.02 0.36 -23.20
C ARG A 7 -7.79 0.13 -21.71
N ARG A 8 -6.61 0.49 -21.19
CA ARG A 8 -6.31 0.42 -19.75
C ARG A 8 -7.17 1.37 -18.93
N LEU A 9 -7.44 2.58 -19.45
CA LEU A 9 -8.31 3.56 -18.79
C LEU A 9 -9.78 3.12 -18.75
N LEU A 10 -10.27 2.42 -19.79
CA LEU A 10 -11.61 1.84 -19.77
C LEU A 10 -11.70 0.66 -18.79
N GLN A 11 -10.68 -0.21 -18.74
CA GLN A 11 -10.60 -1.29 -17.76
C GLN A 11 -10.56 -0.75 -16.33
N ALA A 12 -9.75 0.29 -16.10
CA ALA A 12 -9.66 1.06 -14.87
C ALA A 12 -11.03 1.54 -14.38
N ILE A 13 -11.80 2.21 -15.25
CA ILE A 13 -13.15 2.67 -14.93
C ILE A 13 -14.06 1.49 -14.60
N GLY A 14 -14.00 0.40 -15.38
CA GLY A 14 -14.77 -0.81 -15.11
C GLY A 14 -14.48 -1.42 -13.73
N VAL A 15 -13.19 -1.47 -13.34
CA VAL A 15 -12.77 -1.94 -12.01
C VAL A 15 -13.30 -1.01 -10.91
N MET A 16 -13.16 0.30 -11.06
CA MET A 16 -13.68 1.25 -10.06
C MET A 16 -15.20 1.15 -9.88
N LEU A 17 -15.95 1.00 -10.98
CA LEU A 17 -17.39 0.80 -10.94
C LEU A 17 -17.76 -0.52 -10.24
N ALA A 18 -17.06 -1.61 -10.57
CA ALA A 18 -17.27 -2.90 -9.93
C ALA A 18 -17.00 -2.83 -8.42
N VAL A 19 -15.87 -2.24 -8.01
CA VAL A 19 -15.55 -2.07 -6.58
C VAL A 19 -16.59 -1.18 -5.89
N GLY A 20 -17.02 -0.10 -6.53
CA GLY A 20 -18.06 0.78 -6.00
C GLY A 20 -19.40 0.07 -5.77
N VAL A 21 -19.87 -0.71 -6.75
CA VAL A 21 -21.11 -1.50 -6.61
C VAL A 21 -20.98 -2.54 -5.51
N ILE A 22 -19.86 -3.27 -5.47
CA ILE A 22 -19.61 -4.28 -4.43
C ILE A 22 -19.56 -3.62 -3.04
N ALA A 23 -18.86 -2.50 -2.90
CA ALA A 23 -18.77 -1.73 -1.65
C ALA A 23 -20.16 -1.34 -1.14
N PHE A 24 -20.97 -0.70 -2.00
CA PHE A 24 -22.32 -0.28 -1.63
C PHE A 24 -23.25 -1.46 -1.33
N ALA A 25 -23.13 -2.57 -2.05
CA ALA A 25 -23.87 -3.78 -1.74
C ALA A 25 -23.50 -4.36 -0.37
N MET A 26 -22.20 -4.34 -0.02
CA MET A 26 -21.71 -4.80 1.29
C MET A 26 -22.20 -3.92 2.45
N PHE A 27 -22.37 -2.62 2.25
CA PHE A 27 -22.82 -1.71 3.32
C PHE A 27 -24.22 -2.04 3.85
N ARG A 28 -25.08 -2.67 3.04
CA ARG A 28 -26.38 -3.17 3.51
C ARG A 28 -26.25 -4.19 4.65
N PHE A 29 -25.14 -4.90 4.71
CA PHE A 29 -24.86 -5.90 5.72
C PHE A 29 -24.00 -5.36 6.88
N ALA A 30 -23.50 -4.12 6.77
CA ALA A 30 -22.64 -3.51 7.80
C ALA A 30 -23.42 -2.98 9.01
N GLY A 31 -24.75 -2.89 8.91
CA GLY A 31 -25.64 -2.37 9.95
C GLY A 31 -26.40 -1.13 9.49
N ASP A 32 -27.21 -0.58 10.39
CA ASP A 32 -27.97 0.65 10.13
C ASP A 32 -27.17 1.88 10.63
N PRO A 33 -26.71 2.79 9.74
CA PRO A 33 -26.01 4.00 10.15
C PRO A 33 -26.85 4.89 11.07
N VAL A 34 -28.18 4.92 10.90
CA VAL A 34 -29.06 5.74 11.73
C VAL A 34 -29.00 5.30 13.18
N ASN A 35 -28.90 3.99 13.43
CA ASN A 35 -28.79 3.45 14.79
C ASN A 35 -27.48 3.82 15.48
N GLN A 36 -26.42 4.13 14.73
CA GLN A 36 -25.14 4.62 15.27
C GLN A 36 -25.14 6.13 15.49
N MET A 37 -26.02 6.87 14.80
CA MET A 37 -26.07 8.33 14.87
C MET A 37 -26.96 8.89 15.99
N VAL A 38 -27.87 8.08 16.53
CA VAL A 38 -28.94 8.54 17.45
C VAL A 38 -28.92 7.76 18.75
N SER A 39 -29.42 8.38 19.84
CA SER A 39 -29.56 7.69 21.13
C SER A 39 -30.57 6.54 21.03
N ILE A 40 -30.45 5.55 21.91
CA ILE A 40 -31.36 4.40 21.99
C ILE A 40 -32.81 4.84 22.21
N ASP A 41 -33.03 5.98 22.88
CA ASP A 41 -34.35 6.55 23.20
C ASP A 41 -35.01 7.29 22.03
N THR A 42 -34.30 7.44 20.89
CA THR A 42 -34.82 8.16 19.73
C THR A 42 -36.01 7.43 19.12
N SER A 43 -37.15 8.13 19.00
CA SER A 43 -38.40 7.57 18.49
C SER A 43 -38.27 7.01 17.07
N ALA A 44 -39.07 6.00 16.73
CA ALA A 44 -39.05 5.39 15.40
C ALA A 44 -39.38 6.41 14.27
N ALA A 45 -40.25 7.38 14.55
CA ALA A 45 -40.60 8.45 13.60
C ALA A 45 -39.40 9.35 13.30
N GLN A 46 -38.66 9.79 14.32
CA GLN A 46 -37.44 10.58 14.13
C GLN A 46 -36.34 9.78 13.41
N ARG A 47 -36.21 8.47 13.69
CA ARG A 47 -35.27 7.60 12.94
C ARG A 47 -35.62 7.50 11.46
N ALA A 48 -36.90 7.40 11.12
CA ALA A 48 -37.35 7.38 9.73
C ALA A 48 -37.09 8.72 9.02
N GLU A 49 -37.32 9.84 9.71
CA GLU A 49 -37.03 11.18 9.16
C GLU A 49 -35.54 11.36 8.86
N ILE A 50 -34.67 10.95 9.78
CA ILE A 50 -33.21 10.98 9.57
C ILE A 50 -32.83 10.09 8.39
N ARG A 51 -33.35 8.85 8.33
CA ARG A 51 -33.10 7.90 7.24
C ARG A 51 -33.46 8.48 5.87
N HIS A 52 -34.62 9.11 5.79
CA HIS A 52 -35.11 9.75 4.58
C HIS A 52 -34.24 10.94 4.20
N SER A 53 -33.84 11.78 5.16
CA SER A 53 -32.97 12.94 4.89
C SER A 53 -31.58 12.55 4.36
N LEU A 54 -31.08 11.36 4.73
CA LEU A 54 -29.82 10.80 4.27
C LEU A 54 -29.96 10.04 2.93
N GLY A 55 -31.17 9.87 2.41
CA GLY A 55 -31.45 9.12 1.19
C GLY A 55 -31.17 7.63 1.32
N LEU A 56 -31.22 7.09 2.55
CA LEU A 56 -30.95 5.68 2.84
C LEU A 56 -32.12 4.76 2.49
N ASP A 57 -33.31 5.33 2.24
CA ASP A 57 -34.51 4.62 1.77
C ASP A 57 -34.45 4.27 0.27
N ASP A 58 -33.59 4.97 -0.49
CA ASP A 58 -33.46 4.77 -1.92
C ASP A 58 -32.84 3.40 -2.24
N PRO A 59 -33.14 2.78 -3.40
CA PRO A 59 -32.44 1.58 -3.84
C PRO A 59 -30.92 1.78 -3.90
N VAL A 60 -30.14 0.75 -3.55
CA VAL A 60 -28.66 0.82 -3.48
C VAL A 60 -28.04 1.37 -4.76
N LEU A 61 -28.57 0.99 -5.93
CA LEU A 61 -28.10 1.50 -7.22
C LEU A 61 -28.31 3.01 -7.39
N VAL A 62 -29.39 3.56 -6.85
CA VAL A 62 -29.67 5.00 -6.87
C VAL A 62 -28.74 5.74 -5.91
N GLN A 63 -28.52 5.20 -4.71
CA GLN A 63 -27.55 5.74 -3.75
C GLN A 63 -26.13 5.76 -4.35
N PHE A 64 -25.71 4.64 -4.97
CA PHE A 64 -24.43 4.54 -5.66
C PHE A 64 -24.32 5.53 -6.81
N GLY A 65 -25.35 5.64 -7.67
CA GLY A 65 -25.36 6.59 -8.80
C GLY A 65 -25.21 8.04 -8.33
N ARG A 66 -25.97 8.44 -7.29
CA ARG A 66 -25.87 9.76 -6.66
C ARG A 66 -24.47 10.01 -6.10
N TYR A 67 -23.93 9.02 -5.38
CA TYR A 67 -22.59 9.09 -4.82
C TYR A 67 -21.51 9.23 -5.91
N PHE A 68 -21.60 8.41 -6.97
CA PHE A 68 -20.63 8.40 -8.06
C PHE A 68 -20.60 9.73 -8.82
N ILE A 69 -21.77 10.30 -9.15
CA ILE A 69 -21.86 11.62 -9.79
C ILE A 69 -21.23 12.71 -8.92
N ASN A 70 -21.49 12.69 -7.61
CA ASN A 70 -20.90 13.65 -6.67
C ASN A 70 -19.39 13.44 -6.52
N ALA A 71 -18.92 12.19 -6.50
CA ALA A 71 -17.51 11.85 -6.41
C ALA A 71 -16.71 12.34 -7.63
N LEU A 72 -17.30 12.33 -8.83
CA LEU A 72 -16.70 12.94 -10.03
C LEU A 72 -16.46 14.46 -9.88
N GLN A 73 -17.19 15.12 -8.98
CA GLN A 73 -17.02 16.53 -8.63
C GLN A 73 -16.17 16.72 -7.35
N PHE A 74 -15.45 15.68 -6.91
CA PHE A 74 -14.69 15.64 -5.65
C PHE A 74 -15.55 15.86 -4.38
N LYS A 75 -16.84 15.55 -4.45
CA LYS A 75 -17.78 15.64 -3.32
C LYS A 75 -18.13 14.23 -2.85
N PHE A 76 -17.52 13.80 -1.75
CA PHE A 76 -17.73 12.46 -1.18
C PHE A 76 -18.80 12.40 -0.08
N GLY A 77 -19.55 13.49 0.11
CA GLY A 77 -20.52 13.63 1.18
C GLY A 77 -19.90 14.09 2.51
N VAL A 78 -20.71 14.00 3.56
CA VAL A 78 -20.36 14.39 4.94
C VAL A 78 -20.37 13.14 5.79
N SER A 79 -19.35 12.99 6.62
CA SER A 79 -19.26 11.90 7.59
C SER A 79 -20.40 11.96 8.60
N TYR A 80 -21.01 10.82 8.86
CA TYR A 80 -22.07 10.69 9.87
C TYR A 80 -21.53 10.87 11.28
N GLN A 81 -20.31 10.38 11.54
CA GLN A 81 -19.68 10.44 12.85
C GLN A 81 -18.96 11.76 13.10
N PHE A 82 -18.08 12.17 12.18
CA PHE A 82 -17.25 13.36 12.34
C PHE A 82 -17.96 14.66 11.96
N ARG A 83 -19.12 14.58 11.27
CA ARG A 83 -19.88 15.73 10.78
C ARG A 83 -19.07 16.70 9.92
N LEU A 84 -17.98 16.21 9.30
CA LEU A 84 -17.09 16.95 8.42
C LEU A 84 -17.18 16.42 6.99
N PRO A 85 -16.87 17.25 5.97
CA PRO A 85 -16.72 16.79 4.61
C PRO A 85 -15.72 15.63 4.55
N VAL A 86 -16.09 14.56 3.86
CA VAL A 86 -15.20 13.38 3.75
C VAL A 86 -13.91 13.75 3.02
N SER A 87 -13.96 14.64 2.02
CA SER A 87 -12.78 15.13 1.30
C SER A 87 -11.73 15.76 2.21
N SER A 88 -12.13 16.54 3.23
CA SER A 88 -11.18 17.13 4.18
C SER A 88 -10.56 16.07 5.10
N LEU A 89 -11.35 15.09 5.54
CA LEU A 89 -10.85 13.98 6.34
C LEU A 89 -9.84 13.15 5.55
N LEU A 90 -10.13 12.85 4.28
CA LEU A 90 -9.20 12.10 3.44
C LEU A 90 -7.90 12.90 3.20
N ALA A 91 -8.00 14.19 2.88
CA ALA A 91 -6.84 15.04 2.66
C ALA A 91 -5.92 15.13 3.89
N GLU A 92 -6.49 15.12 5.10
CA GLU A 92 -5.73 15.15 6.35
C GLU A 92 -5.00 13.83 6.63
N ARG A 93 -5.62 12.69 6.32
CA ARG A 93 -5.12 11.35 6.65
C ARG A 93 -4.23 10.75 5.55
N LEU A 94 -4.43 11.14 4.30
CA LEU A 94 -3.70 10.62 3.13
C LEU A 94 -2.16 10.77 3.26
N PRO A 95 -1.60 11.90 3.71
CA PRO A 95 -0.15 12.04 3.91
C PRO A 95 0.44 10.98 4.82
N ALA A 96 -0.27 10.62 5.90
CA ALA A 96 0.21 9.63 6.86
C ALA A 96 0.33 8.23 6.22
N THR A 97 -0.69 7.79 5.48
CA THR A 97 -0.67 6.49 4.80
C THR A 97 0.39 6.45 3.70
N LEU A 98 0.52 7.53 2.91
CA LEU A 98 1.51 7.59 1.84
C LEU A 98 2.95 7.58 2.37
N GLU A 99 3.25 8.36 3.42
CA GLU A 99 4.58 8.33 4.04
C GLU A 99 4.93 6.95 4.57
N LEU A 100 4.00 6.30 5.27
CA LEU A 100 4.20 4.95 5.77
C LEU A 100 4.46 3.96 4.63
N ALA A 101 3.63 3.99 3.58
CA ALA A 101 3.78 3.11 2.43
C ALA A 101 5.11 3.33 1.69
N ILE A 102 5.50 4.58 1.48
CA ILE A 102 6.76 4.95 0.82
C ILE A 102 7.96 4.49 1.66
N CYS A 103 7.96 4.79 2.96
CA CYS A 103 9.05 4.38 3.86
C CYS A 103 9.16 2.86 3.96
N ALA A 104 8.05 2.14 4.10
CA ALA A 104 8.02 0.68 4.11
C ALA A 104 8.56 0.08 2.80
N THR A 105 8.15 0.65 1.66
CA THR A 105 8.60 0.19 0.33
C THR A 105 10.08 0.48 0.12
N LEU A 106 10.56 1.67 0.47
CA LEU A 106 11.98 2.02 0.37
C LEU A 106 12.83 1.13 1.27
N LEU A 107 12.41 0.89 2.50
CA LEU A 107 13.07 -0.03 3.41
C LEU A 107 13.12 -1.44 2.81
N ALA A 108 11.99 -1.94 2.30
CA ALA A 108 11.91 -3.26 1.69
C ALA A 108 12.81 -3.40 0.45
N MET A 109 12.85 -2.37 -0.40
CA MET A 109 13.69 -2.33 -1.60
C MET A 109 15.17 -2.28 -1.24
N VAL A 110 15.58 -1.32 -0.42
CA VAL A 110 16.99 -1.13 -0.06
C VAL A 110 17.51 -2.34 0.71
N ALA A 111 16.83 -2.74 1.79
CA ALA A 111 17.26 -3.87 2.60
C ALA A 111 17.14 -5.19 1.82
N GLY A 112 16.05 -5.41 1.09
CA GLY A 112 15.83 -6.62 0.30
C GLY A 112 16.89 -6.81 -0.78
N ILE A 113 17.19 -5.77 -1.56
CA ILE A 113 18.25 -5.81 -2.60
C ILE A 113 19.61 -6.07 -1.97
N LEU A 114 19.97 -5.35 -0.91
CA LEU A 114 21.28 -5.52 -0.25
C LEU A 114 21.44 -6.93 0.33
N MET A 115 20.44 -7.45 1.03
CA MET A 115 20.46 -8.80 1.59
C MET A 115 20.46 -9.87 0.50
N GLY A 116 19.71 -9.66 -0.59
CA GLY A 116 19.62 -10.58 -1.72
C GLY A 116 20.95 -10.70 -2.47
N VAL A 117 21.56 -9.55 -2.82
CA VAL A 117 22.89 -9.49 -3.45
C VAL A 117 23.93 -10.12 -2.53
N TYR A 118 23.95 -9.75 -1.24
CA TYR A 118 24.91 -10.30 -0.29
C TYR A 118 24.77 -11.83 -0.18
N SER A 119 23.54 -12.34 -0.07
CA SER A 119 23.26 -13.77 0.08
C SER A 119 23.54 -14.58 -1.20
N ALA A 120 23.52 -13.94 -2.38
CA ALA A 120 23.94 -14.56 -3.63
C ALA A 120 25.46 -14.64 -3.76
N LEU A 121 26.16 -13.56 -3.39
CA LEU A 121 27.62 -13.48 -3.51
C LEU A 121 28.37 -14.21 -2.39
N ARG A 122 27.80 -14.30 -1.18
CA ARG A 122 28.44 -14.86 0.02
C ARG A 122 27.55 -15.90 0.72
N ARG A 123 27.07 -16.88 -0.04
CA ARG A 123 26.08 -17.88 0.38
C ARG A 123 26.43 -18.68 1.65
N ASP A 124 27.71 -18.94 1.91
CA ASP A 124 28.15 -19.84 3.00
C ASP A 124 28.42 -19.10 4.33
N THR A 125 28.17 -17.80 4.38
CA THR A 125 28.42 -16.98 5.58
C THR A 125 27.30 -17.07 6.61
N ILE A 126 27.64 -16.87 7.90
CA ILE A 126 26.64 -16.77 8.98
C ILE A 126 25.64 -15.67 8.69
N LEU A 127 26.10 -14.53 8.16
CA LEU A 127 25.22 -13.41 7.81
C LEU A 127 24.21 -13.77 6.71
N ALA A 128 24.63 -14.54 5.69
CA ALA A 128 23.70 -15.03 4.67
C ALA A 128 22.65 -15.99 5.27
N ARG A 129 23.04 -16.86 6.20
CA ARG A 129 22.11 -17.73 6.94
C ARG A 129 21.13 -16.92 7.80
N LEU A 130 21.60 -15.86 8.45
CA LEU A 130 20.75 -14.95 9.23
C LEU A 130 19.71 -14.25 8.34
N PHE A 131 20.10 -13.75 7.17
CA PHE A 131 19.15 -13.16 6.23
C PHE A 131 18.09 -14.17 5.77
N GLN A 132 18.45 -15.45 5.56
CA GLN A 132 17.44 -16.48 5.27
C GLN A 132 16.50 -16.71 6.46
N ALA A 133 17.01 -16.72 7.69
CA ALA A 133 16.17 -16.85 8.88
C ALA A 133 15.19 -15.67 9.03
N ILE A 134 15.67 -14.42 8.83
CA ILE A 134 14.81 -13.23 8.80
C ILE A 134 13.75 -13.35 7.71
N SER A 135 14.14 -13.85 6.52
CA SER A 135 13.20 -14.09 5.43
C SER A 135 12.11 -15.11 5.78
N LEU A 136 12.43 -16.14 6.58
CA LEU A 136 11.43 -17.11 7.04
C LEU A 136 10.46 -16.47 8.04
N ILE A 137 10.97 -15.68 8.98
CA ILE A 137 10.13 -14.96 9.95
C ILE A 137 9.12 -14.05 9.24
N GLY A 138 9.58 -13.27 8.24
CA GLY A 138 8.72 -12.32 7.54
C GLY A 138 7.64 -12.94 6.65
N ILE A 139 7.75 -14.21 6.28
CA ILE A 139 6.73 -14.94 5.51
C ILE A 139 5.83 -15.76 6.44
N SER A 140 6.38 -16.30 7.53
CA SER A 140 5.66 -17.24 8.40
C SER A 140 4.83 -16.56 9.49
N LEU A 141 5.23 -15.37 9.97
CA LEU A 141 4.50 -14.68 11.03
C LEU A 141 3.47 -13.70 10.46
N PRO A 142 2.26 -13.61 11.05
CA PRO A 142 1.31 -12.56 10.72
C PRO A 142 1.91 -11.16 10.95
N THR A 143 1.65 -10.23 10.03
CA THR A 143 2.19 -8.87 10.08
C THR A 143 1.85 -8.13 11.37
N PHE A 144 0.61 -8.26 11.86
CA PHE A 144 0.20 -7.61 13.12
C PHE A 144 0.99 -8.13 14.32
N LEU A 145 1.30 -9.43 14.36
CA LEU A 145 2.06 -10.06 15.44
C LEU A 145 3.49 -9.52 15.47
N ILE A 146 4.13 -9.37 14.31
CA ILE A 146 5.43 -8.72 14.19
C ILE A 146 5.36 -7.29 14.75
N GLY A 147 4.32 -6.52 14.41
CA GLY A 147 4.11 -5.18 14.96
C GLY A 147 4.03 -5.17 16.49
N ILE A 148 3.22 -6.05 17.07
CA ILE A 148 3.06 -6.18 18.53
C ILE A 148 4.39 -6.56 19.21
N LEU A 149 5.15 -7.50 18.63
CA LEU A 149 6.45 -7.90 19.16
C LEU A 149 7.47 -6.76 19.10
N LEU A 150 7.48 -5.97 18.01
CA LEU A 150 8.33 -4.78 17.91
C LEU A 150 7.97 -3.73 18.97
N ILE A 151 6.67 -3.48 19.20
CA ILE A 151 6.20 -2.58 20.26
C ILE A 151 6.68 -3.08 21.63
N TYR A 152 6.48 -4.37 21.93
CA TYR A 152 6.89 -4.97 23.19
C TYR A 152 8.41 -4.83 23.43
N LEU A 153 9.23 -5.10 22.41
CA LEU A 153 10.68 -5.02 22.52
C LEU A 153 11.17 -3.57 22.59
N PHE A 154 10.85 -2.75 21.58
CA PHE A 154 11.48 -1.44 21.42
C PHE A 154 10.81 -0.32 22.21
N ALA A 155 9.50 -0.39 22.44
CA ALA A 155 8.79 0.63 23.20
C ALA A 155 8.66 0.27 24.68
N VAL A 156 8.24 -0.95 25.00
CA VAL A 156 7.98 -1.35 26.39
C VAL A 156 9.25 -1.80 27.11
N THR A 157 10.04 -2.69 26.50
CA THR A 157 11.23 -3.27 27.17
C THR A 157 12.43 -2.32 27.13
N LEU A 158 12.75 -1.80 25.95
CA LEU A 158 13.95 -0.96 25.75
C LEU A 158 13.68 0.54 25.93
N GLY A 159 12.44 1.01 25.74
CA GLY A 159 12.08 2.43 25.81
C GLY A 159 12.72 3.30 24.73
N TRP A 160 13.14 2.73 23.59
CA TRP A 160 13.86 3.44 22.53
C TRP A 160 12.94 4.19 21.56
N LEU A 161 11.80 3.58 21.23
CA LEU A 161 10.87 4.05 20.20
C LEU A 161 9.46 4.19 20.78
N PRO A 162 8.64 5.13 20.29
CA PRO A 162 7.25 5.28 20.75
C PRO A 162 6.39 4.10 20.30
N SER A 163 5.43 3.67 21.11
CA SER A 163 4.55 2.53 20.80
C SER A 163 3.43 2.85 19.80
N PHE A 164 3.07 4.12 19.64
CA PHE A 164 1.95 4.53 18.78
C PHE A 164 2.08 5.96 18.25
N GLY A 165 1.23 6.30 17.29
CA GLY A 165 1.07 7.65 16.74
C GLY A 165 2.10 8.01 15.67
N ARG A 166 2.16 9.31 15.32
CA ARG A 166 2.97 9.85 14.20
C ARG A 166 4.05 10.86 14.65
N GLY A 167 4.27 11.00 15.95
CA GLY A 167 5.15 12.04 16.50
C GLY A 167 4.67 13.46 16.16
N GLU A 168 5.58 14.43 16.24
CA GLU A 168 5.31 15.82 15.86
C GLU A 168 5.34 15.95 14.34
N VAL A 169 4.40 16.73 13.78
CA VAL A 169 4.27 16.93 12.33
C VAL A 169 4.47 18.39 11.97
N VAL A 170 5.12 18.63 10.84
CA VAL A 170 5.25 19.95 10.21
C VAL A 170 4.24 20.05 9.07
N LYS A 171 3.50 21.15 9.01
CA LYS A 171 2.56 21.42 7.91
C LYS A 171 3.29 22.12 6.77
N LEU A 172 3.16 21.57 5.57
CA LEU A 172 3.64 22.08 4.29
C LEU A 172 2.44 22.28 3.35
N GLY A 173 1.77 23.43 3.48
CA GLY A 173 0.52 23.69 2.76
C GLY A 173 -0.57 22.70 3.17
N TRP A 174 -1.06 21.89 2.22
CA TRP A 174 -2.06 20.85 2.47
C TRP A 174 -1.45 19.52 2.97
N TRP A 175 -0.13 19.37 2.91
CA TRP A 175 0.57 18.15 3.35
C TRP A 175 1.03 18.29 4.80
N SER A 176 0.81 17.28 5.64
CA SER A 176 1.41 17.19 6.97
C SER A 176 2.45 16.08 6.98
N THR A 177 3.66 16.34 7.48
CA THR A 177 4.75 15.36 7.48
C THR A 177 5.45 15.24 8.83
N GLY A 178 5.66 13.98 9.27
CA GLY A 178 6.52 13.67 10.42
C GLY A 178 7.99 13.47 10.02
N LEU A 179 8.29 13.37 8.72
CA LEU A 179 9.65 13.07 8.23
C LEU A 179 10.65 14.24 8.40
N LEU A 180 10.17 15.41 8.81
CA LEU A 180 11.00 16.56 9.13
C LEU A 180 11.30 16.68 10.63
N THR A 181 10.79 15.77 11.45
CA THR A 181 10.97 15.80 12.91
C THR A 181 11.66 14.52 13.39
N VAL A 182 12.44 14.64 14.46
CA VAL A 182 13.09 13.47 15.08
C VAL A 182 12.05 12.52 15.68
N SER A 183 10.98 13.07 16.25
CA SER A 183 9.87 12.29 16.82
C SER A 183 9.10 11.52 15.74
N GLY A 184 8.88 12.11 14.57
CA GLY A 184 8.23 11.42 13.45
C GLY A 184 9.10 10.31 12.85
N TRP A 185 10.42 10.51 12.73
CA TRP A 185 11.33 9.42 12.35
C TRP A 185 11.32 8.27 13.36
N LYS A 186 11.32 8.56 14.67
CA LYS A 186 11.20 7.51 15.69
C LYS A 186 9.88 6.77 15.60
N ALA A 187 8.78 7.48 15.33
CA ALA A 187 7.45 6.91 15.22
C ALA A 187 7.27 6.00 14.00
N ILE A 188 7.92 6.30 12.86
CA ILE A 188 7.70 5.55 11.63
C ILE A 188 8.54 4.26 11.52
N ILE A 189 9.62 4.11 12.30
CA ILE A 189 10.57 2.97 12.18
C ILE A 189 9.84 1.64 12.36
N MET A 190 9.14 1.43 13.48
CA MET A 190 8.47 0.15 13.73
C MET A 190 7.34 -0.12 12.73
N PRO A 191 6.40 0.82 12.47
CA PRO A 191 5.38 0.65 11.44
C PRO A 191 5.96 0.31 10.06
N ALA A 192 7.01 1.01 9.63
CA ALA A 192 7.62 0.79 8.32
C ALA A 192 8.32 -0.56 8.21
N ILE A 193 8.99 -1.01 9.29
CA ILE A 193 9.55 -2.37 9.35
C ILE A 193 8.43 -3.39 9.29
N THR A 194 7.38 -3.25 10.11
CA THR A 194 6.24 -4.18 10.14
C THR A 194 5.59 -4.31 8.77
N LEU A 195 5.27 -3.19 8.12
CA LEU A 195 4.61 -3.19 6.82
C LEU A 195 5.54 -3.67 5.70
N GLY A 196 6.81 -3.25 5.74
CA GLY A 196 7.79 -3.56 4.69
C GLY A 196 8.42 -4.95 4.79
N LEU A 197 8.35 -5.64 5.95
CA LEU A 197 9.06 -6.89 6.18
C LEU A 197 8.69 -7.95 5.13
N PHE A 198 7.40 -8.12 4.85
CA PHE A 198 6.94 -9.10 3.87
C PHE A 198 7.50 -8.81 2.47
N GLN A 199 7.34 -7.58 1.95
CA GLN A 199 7.95 -7.20 0.66
C GLN A 199 9.47 -7.37 0.67
N MET A 200 10.15 -7.01 1.76
CA MET A 200 11.59 -7.12 1.90
C MET A 200 12.04 -8.57 1.70
N THR A 201 11.34 -9.54 2.30
CA THR A 201 11.62 -10.97 2.13
C THR A 201 11.45 -11.43 0.69
N LEU A 202 10.39 -10.99 0.02
CA LEU A 202 10.10 -11.32 -1.37
C LEU A 202 11.20 -10.77 -2.30
N ILE A 203 11.55 -9.49 -2.14
CA ILE A 203 12.59 -8.82 -2.92
C ILE A 203 13.95 -9.49 -2.69
N MET A 204 14.30 -9.79 -1.43
CA MET A 204 15.55 -10.49 -1.10
C MET A 204 15.65 -11.84 -1.82
N ARG A 205 14.59 -12.65 -1.77
CA ARG A 205 14.57 -13.99 -2.40
C ARG A 205 14.66 -13.90 -3.91
N LEU A 206 13.92 -12.96 -4.52
CA LEU A 206 13.94 -12.72 -5.96
C LEU A 206 15.34 -12.27 -6.41
N VAL A 207 15.88 -11.22 -5.81
CA VAL A 207 17.23 -10.70 -6.13
C VAL A 207 18.28 -11.80 -5.99
N ARG A 208 18.21 -12.63 -4.94
CA ARG A 208 19.14 -13.73 -4.75
C ARG A 208 19.04 -14.77 -5.86
N ALA A 209 17.83 -15.18 -6.23
CA ALA A 209 17.60 -16.17 -7.27
C ALA A 209 18.13 -15.67 -8.62
N GLU A 210 17.73 -14.46 -9.02
CA GLU A 210 18.14 -13.79 -10.25
C GLU A 210 19.66 -13.60 -10.31
N MET A 211 20.30 -13.15 -9.22
CA MET A 211 21.75 -13.01 -9.16
C MET A 211 22.46 -14.36 -9.40
N LEU A 212 21.96 -15.46 -8.82
CA LEU A 212 22.56 -16.78 -8.98
C LEU A 212 22.41 -17.31 -10.41
N GLU A 213 21.27 -17.05 -11.06
CA GLU A 213 21.05 -17.41 -12.46
C GLU A 213 21.93 -16.57 -13.39
N VAL A 214 21.90 -15.25 -13.24
CA VAL A 214 22.68 -14.32 -14.06
C VAL A 214 24.17 -14.62 -13.98
N LEU A 215 24.73 -14.92 -12.79
CA LEU A 215 26.16 -15.25 -12.63
C LEU A 215 26.60 -16.56 -13.31
N ARG A 216 25.65 -17.42 -13.72
CA ARG A 216 25.91 -18.70 -14.40
C ARG A 216 25.87 -18.58 -15.93
N THR A 217 25.38 -17.46 -16.46
CA THR A 217 25.24 -17.20 -17.90
C THR A 217 26.60 -17.09 -18.62
N ASP A 218 26.60 -17.41 -19.91
CA ASP A 218 27.82 -17.42 -20.72
C ASP A 218 28.41 -16.01 -20.90
N TYR A 219 27.60 -14.96 -20.99
CA TYR A 219 28.12 -13.59 -21.12
C TYR A 219 28.95 -13.16 -19.89
N ILE A 220 28.61 -13.65 -18.69
CA ILE A 220 29.42 -13.45 -17.49
C ILE A 220 30.71 -14.27 -17.56
N ARG A 221 30.68 -15.50 -18.10
CA ARG A 221 31.89 -16.31 -18.31
C ARG A 221 32.83 -15.64 -19.30
N PHE A 222 32.33 -15.11 -20.41
CA PHE A 222 33.11 -14.32 -21.37
C PHE A 222 33.67 -13.04 -20.74
N ALA A 223 32.90 -12.35 -19.89
CA ALA A 223 33.40 -11.18 -19.16
C ALA A 223 34.57 -11.55 -18.23
N ARG A 224 34.51 -12.70 -17.54
CA ARG A 224 35.65 -13.21 -16.74
C ARG A 224 36.85 -13.53 -17.62
N ALA A 225 36.65 -14.20 -18.76
CA ALA A 225 37.72 -14.56 -19.69
C ALA A 225 38.42 -13.32 -20.28
N ARG A 226 37.69 -12.21 -20.45
CA ARG A 226 38.24 -10.91 -20.85
C ARG A 226 38.99 -10.15 -19.74
N GLY A 227 39.07 -10.71 -18.53
CA GLY A 227 39.80 -10.10 -17.41
C GLY A 227 39.06 -8.98 -16.68
N LEU A 228 37.72 -8.87 -16.82
CA LEU A 228 36.96 -7.87 -16.06
C LEU A 228 37.06 -8.14 -14.56
N THR A 229 37.16 -7.07 -13.77
CA THR A 229 37.20 -7.18 -12.31
C THR A 229 35.90 -7.76 -11.75
N THR A 230 36.00 -8.50 -10.64
CA THR A 230 34.85 -9.09 -9.94
C THR A 230 33.79 -8.03 -9.59
N ARG A 231 34.20 -6.79 -9.27
CA ARG A 231 33.29 -5.69 -8.98
C ARG A 231 32.51 -5.24 -10.23
N ALA A 232 33.18 -5.12 -11.37
CA ALA A 232 32.53 -4.79 -12.65
C ALA A 232 31.51 -5.88 -13.05
N ILE A 233 31.87 -7.15 -12.84
CA ILE A 233 30.99 -8.29 -13.12
C ILE A 233 29.77 -8.27 -12.18
N HIS A 234 29.96 -8.13 -10.87
CA HIS A 234 28.85 -8.19 -9.92
C HIS A 234 27.91 -7.00 -10.02
N PHE A 235 28.43 -5.77 -10.01
CA PHE A 235 27.59 -4.56 -9.91
C PHE A 235 27.29 -3.92 -11.26
N GLY A 236 28.21 -4.02 -12.23
CA GLY A 236 28.03 -3.44 -13.56
C GLY A 236 27.22 -4.32 -14.51
N HIS A 237 27.42 -5.64 -14.43
CA HIS A 237 26.78 -6.59 -15.34
C HIS A 237 25.68 -7.41 -14.68
N ALA A 238 25.98 -8.14 -13.60
CA ALA A 238 25.01 -9.05 -13.00
C ALA A 238 23.84 -8.29 -12.36
N LEU A 239 24.13 -7.40 -11.41
CA LEU A 239 23.09 -6.65 -10.68
C LEU A 239 22.19 -5.85 -11.62
N LYS A 240 22.75 -5.20 -12.64
CA LYS A 240 21.97 -4.42 -13.61
C LYS A 240 20.91 -5.27 -14.33
N ASN A 241 21.23 -6.50 -14.68
CA ASN A 241 20.28 -7.41 -15.34
C ASN A 241 19.29 -8.01 -14.33
N THR A 242 19.75 -8.35 -13.13
CA THR A 242 18.90 -8.81 -12.02
C THR A 242 17.83 -7.79 -11.62
N LEU A 243 18.11 -6.49 -11.71
CA LEU A 243 17.16 -5.46 -11.27
C LEU A 243 15.95 -5.31 -12.20
N VAL A 244 16.00 -5.79 -13.45
CA VAL A 244 14.89 -5.69 -14.41
C VAL A 244 13.61 -6.37 -13.89
N PRO A 245 13.63 -7.68 -13.52
CA PRO A 245 12.46 -8.33 -12.91
C PRO A 245 12.14 -7.79 -11.50
N VAL A 246 13.13 -7.28 -10.77
CA VAL A 246 12.93 -6.76 -9.41
C VAL A 246 12.12 -5.47 -9.41
N ILE A 247 12.42 -4.52 -10.30
CA ILE A 247 11.66 -3.26 -10.45
C ILE A 247 10.21 -3.55 -10.83
N THR A 248 10.04 -4.48 -11.75
CA THR A 248 8.78 -5.06 -12.24
C THR A 248 7.90 -5.55 -11.09
N VAL A 249 8.44 -6.39 -10.20
CA VAL A 249 7.72 -6.93 -9.06
C VAL A 249 7.50 -5.87 -7.97
N ALA A 250 8.50 -5.02 -7.72
CA ALA A 250 8.42 -3.96 -6.73
C ALA A 250 7.28 -2.97 -7.02
N GLY A 251 7.11 -2.59 -8.29
CA GLY A 251 6.02 -1.71 -8.72
C GLY A 251 4.64 -2.29 -8.43
N LEU A 252 4.43 -3.57 -8.74
CA LEU A 252 3.15 -4.25 -8.44
C LEU A 252 2.91 -4.38 -6.93
N GLN A 253 3.97 -4.60 -6.16
CA GLN A 253 3.89 -4.75 -4.72
C GLN A 253 3.56 -3.45 -3.98
N PHE A 254 3.90 -2.29 -4.54
CA PHE A 254 3.56 -1.01 -3.93
C PHE A 254 2.04 -0.83 -3.72
N GLY A 255 1.22 -1.30 -4.66
CA GLY A 255 -0.24 -1.30 -4.50
C GLY A 255 -0.71 -2.15 -3.31
N SER A 256 -0.08 -3.30 -3.10
CA SER A 256 -0.37 -4.17 -1.96
C SER A 256 0.04 -3.55 -0.63
N VAL A 257 1.14 -2.80 -0.57
CA VAL A 257 1.58 -2.08 0.65
C VAL A 257 0.48 -1.15 1.17
N ILE A 258 -0.17 -0.41 0.26
CA ILE A 258 -1.25 0.53 0.64
C ILE A 258 -2.47 -0.24 1.15
N ALA A 259 -2.85 -1.35 0.51
CA ALA A 259 -3.98 -2.16 0.96
C ALA A 259 -3.73 -2.79 2.35
N PHE A 260 -2.51 -3.29 2.59
CA PHE A 260 -2.14 -3.90 3.86
C PHE A 260 -1.77 -2.88 4.95
N SER A 261 -1.65 -1.59 4.63
CA SER A 261 -1.34 -0.55 5.62
C SER A 261 -2.43 -0.47 6.70
N ILE A 262 -3.69 -0.81 6.40
CA ILE A 262 -4.81 -0.77 7.35
C ILE A 262 -4.48 -1.47 8.67
N ILE A 263 -3.89 -2.67 8.58
CA ILE A 263 -3.57 -3.48 9.76
C ILE A 263 -2.45 -2.82 10.56
N THR A 264 -1.37 -2.40 9.89
CA THR A 264 -0.25 -1.71 10.53
C THR A 264 -0.72 -0.40 11.16
N GLU A 265 -1.55 0.38 10.48
CA GLU A 265 -2.08 1.64 10.99
C GLU A 265 -2.93 1.42 12.24
N THR A 266 -3.71 0.34 12.29
CA THR A 266 -4.51 -0.01 13.46
C THR A 266 -3.63 -0.40 14.65
N VAL A 267 -2.62 -1.26 14.43
CA VAL A 267 -1.71 -1.74 15.49
C VAL A 267 -0.94 -0.58 16.13
N PHE A 268 -0.43 0.35 15.33
CA PHE A 268 0.38 1.47 15.80
C PHE A 268 -0.44 2.75 16.07
N GLN A 269 -1.77 2.70 15.97
CA GLN A 269 -2.64 3.90 15.99
C GLN A 269 -2.11 5.01 15.08
N TRP A 270 -1.61 4.62 13.91
CA TRP A 270 -1.10 5.54 12.92
C TRP A 270 -2.28 6.31 12.33
N PRO A 271 -2.26 7.66 12.35
CA PRO A 271 -3.40 8.50 11.98
C PRO A 271 -3.61 8.58 10.46
N GLY A 272 -3.68 7.43 9.78
CA GLY A 272 -3.83 7.29 8.34
C GLY A 272 -5.24 6.95 7.89
N MET A 273 -5.36 6.73 6.59
CA MET A 273 -6.59 6.41 5.87
C MET A 273 -7.17 5.05 6.25
N GLY A 274 -6.30 4.06 6.50
CA GLY A 274 -6.71 2.72 6.88
C GLY A 274 -7.31 2.69 8.27
N LEU A 275 -6.71 3.40 9.23
CA LEU A 275 -7.32 3.56 10.56
C LEU A 275 -8.67 4.28 10.48
N LEU A 276 -8.77 5.35 9.68
CA LEU A 276 -10.02 6.07 9.43
C LEU A 276 -11.10 5.13 8.85
N PHE A 277 -10.71 4.25 7.92
CA PHE A 277 -11.61 3.26 7.33
C PHE A 277 -12.12 2.25 8.36
N VAL A 278 -11.25 1.71 9.22
CA VAL A 278 -11.67 0.79 10.28
C VAL A 278 -12.66 1.44 11.23
N GLN A 279 -12.41 2.69 11.62
CA GLN A 279 -13.33 3.47 12.44
C GLN A 279 -14.68 3.70 11.73
N ALA A 280 -14.65 3.98 10.43
CA ALA A 280 -15.87 4.14 9.63
C ALA A 280 -16.66 2.83 9.55
N VAL A 281 -16.01 1.68 9.39
CA VAL A 281 -16.66 0.36 9.41
C VAL A 281 -17.33 0.11 10.76
N GLN A 282 -16.64 0.38 11.87
CA GLN A 282 -17.18 0.18 13.22
C GLN A 282 -18.40 1.06 13.52
N ASN A 283 -18.44 2.28 12.97
CA ASN A 283 -19.52 3.24 13.17
C ASN A 283 -20.52 3.30 12.00
N VAL A 284 -20.39 2.39 11.02
CA VAL A 284 -21.25 2.31 9.82
C VAL A 284 -21.29 3.66 9.06
N ASP A 285 -20.16 4.36 8.95
CA ASP A 285 -20.03 5.63 8.21
C ASP A 285 -19.84 5.37 6.71
N ILE A 286 -20.98 5.18 6.02
CA ILE A 286 -21.04 4.82 4.58
C ILE A 286 -20.27 5.82 3.69
N PRO A 287 -20.41 7.15 3.83
CA PRO A 287 -19.68 8.12 3.01
C PRO A 287 -18.16 7.94 3.08
N ILE A 288 -17.59 7.72 4.27
CA ILE A 288 -16.14 7.49 4.43
C ILE A 288 -15.75 6.14 3.83
N MET A 289 -16.50 5.07 4.11
CA MET A 289 -16.20 3.74 3.59
C MET A 289 -16.20 3.72 2.06
N ALA A 290 -17.19 4.33 1.43
CA ALA A 290 -17.27 4.47 -0.02
C ALA A 290 -16.07 5.26 -0.59
N ALA A 291 -15.73 6.38 0.05
CA ALA A 291 -14.67 7.26 -0.44
C ALA A 291 -13.30 6.59 -0.34
N TYR A 292 -13.05 5.88 0.77
CA TYR A 292 -11.84 5.10 0.98
C TYR A 292 -11.69 4.01 -0.10
N LEU A 293 -12.74 3.21 -0.33
CA LEU A 293 -12.67 2.10 -1.29
C LEU A 293 -12.50 2.58 -2.73
N LEU A 294 -13.17 3.67 -3.12
CA LEU A 294 -12.95 4.29 -4.43
C LEU A 294 -11.53 4.86 -4.54
N MET A 295 -11.02 5.52 -3.50
CA MET A 295 -9.68 6.11 -3.53
C MET A 295 -8.59 5.03 -3.60
N VAL A 296 -8.69 3.96 -2.80
CA VAL A 296 -7.75 2.82 -2.87
C VAL A 296 -7.80 2.18 -4.25
N SER A 297 -9.01 2.01 -4.82
CA SER A 297 -9.17 1.47 -6.18
C SER A 297 -8.50 2.37 -7.22
N LEU A 298 -8.72 3.69 -7.13
CA LEU A 298 -8.09 4.67 -8.01
C LEU A 298 -6.57 4.63 -7.90
N ILE A 299 -6.03 4.59 -6.68
CA ILE A 299 -4.58 4.49 -6.43
C ILE A 299 -4.03 3.20 -7.03
N PHE A 300 -4.67 2.06 -6.79
CA PHE A 300 -4.22 0.75 -7.28
C PHE A 300 -4.22 0.71 -8.81
N VAL A 301 -5.29 1.18 -9.44
CA VAL A 301 -5.42 1.27 -10.88
C VAL A 301 -4.37 2.22 -11.48
N THR A 302 -4.12 3.36 -10.83
CA THR A 302 -3.09 4.32 -11.26
C THR A 302 -1.70 3.71 -11.17
N ILE A 303 -1.38 3.02 -10.07
CA ILE A 303 -0.11 2.31 -9.90
C ILE A 303 0.04 1.26 -11.01
N ASN A 304 -0.98 0.43 -11.25
CA ASN A 304 -0.91 -0.57 -12.31
C ASN A 304 -0.71 0.04 -13.69
N LEU A 305 -1.37 1.16 -13.99
CA LEU A 305 -1.15 1.88 -15.25
C LEU A 305 0.29 2.42 -15.36
N VAL A 306 0.82 3.02 -14.29
CA VAL A 306 2.20 3.51 -14.25
C VAL A 306 3.19 2.36 -14.43
N VAL A 307 2.95 1.24 -13.74
CA VAL A 307 3.78 0.04 -13.84
C VAL A 307 3.72 -0.52 -15.25
N ASP A 308 2.54 -0.71 -15.84
CA ASP A 308 2.37 -1.16 -17.22
C ASP A 308 3.14 -0.26 -18.22
N ILE A 309 3.10 1.06 -18.04
CA ILE A 309 3.86 2.00 -18.86
C ILE A 309 5.37 1.82 -18.64
N LEU A 310 5.83 1.75 -17.38
CA LEU A 310 7.24 1.53 -17.06
C LEU A 310 7.77 0.23 -17.67
N TYR A 311 6.98 -0.85 -17.67
CA TYR A 311 7.35 -2.11 -18.32
C TYR A 311 7.64 -1.91 -19.82
N THR A 312 6.83 -1.11 -20.52
CA THR A 312 7.07 -0.83 -21.96
C THR A 312 8.31 0.02 -22.25
N VAL A 313 8.82 0.72 -21.23
CA VAL A 313 10.04 1.55 -21.32
C VAL A 313 11.27 0.74 -20.91
N VAL A 314 11.17 -0.09 -19.87
CA VAL A 314 12.28 -0.88 -19.31
C VAL A 314 12.60 -2.10 -20.18
N ASP A 315 11.60 -2.77 -20.77
CA ASP A 315 11.83 -3.88 -21.70
C ASP A 315 11.16 -3.66 -23.07
N PRO A 316 11.91 -3.11 -24.05
CA PRO A 316 11.41 -2.91 -25.41
C PRO A 316 11.07 -4.21 -26.15
N ARG A 317 11.57 -5.38 -25.71
CA ARG A 317 11.40 -6.66 -26.43
C ARG A 317 9.97 -7.20 -26.31
N LEU A 318 9.28 -6.85 -25.22
CA LEU A 318 7.88 -7.23 -24.96
C LEU A 318 6.86 -6.38 -25.73
N ARG A 319 7.27 -5.32 -26.44
CA ARG A 319 6.37 -4.56 -27.35
C ARG A 319 5.72 -5.46 -28.40
N SER A 320 6.37 -6.55 -28.79
CA SER A 320 5.88 -7.47 -29.83
C SER A 320 4.71 -8.36 -29.38
N THR A 321 4.60 -8.69 -28.08
CA THR A 321 3.48 -9.50 -27.55
C THR A 321 2.20 -8.67 -27.43
N VAL A 322 2.32 -7.38 -27.11
CA VAL A 322 1.18 -6.44 -27.08
C VAL A 322 0.65 -6.16 -28.49
N SER A 323 1.50 -6.27 -29.52
CA SER A 323 1.13 -6.12 -30.93
C SER A 323 0.56 -7.40 -31.58
N ARG A 324 0.57 -8.55 -30.91
CA ARG A 324 -0.01 -9.81 -31.43
C ARG A 324 -1.40 -10.12 -30.88
N ALA A 325 -1.86 -9.35 -29.90
CA ALA A 325 -3.24 -9.37 -29.40
C ALA A 325 -4.11 -8.24 -30.01
N THR A 326 -3.63 -7.64 -31.11
CA THR A 326 -4.41 -6.78 -32.01
C THR A 326 -5.05 -7.62 -33.11
#